data_AF-A0A8T6QHC3-F1
#
_entry.id   AF-A0A8T6QHC3-F1
#
_cell.length_a   1.000
_cell.length_b   1.000
_cell.length_c   1.000
_cell.angle_alpha   90.00
_cell.angle_beta   90.00
_cell.angle_gamma   90.00
#
_symmetry.space_group_name_H-M   'P 1'
#
loop_
_entity.id
_entity.type
_entity.pdbx_description
1 polymer ?
#
loop_
_entity_poly.entity_id
_entity_poly.type
_entity_poly.pdbx_seq_one_letter_code
_entity_poly.pdbx_strand_id
1 'polypeptide(L)'
;NQEQARESARQYALTIDEIAHKTPSMSLPEASDNEGRTRAALAEQNRLIDEQASRVKSLQEKIAGYQYVLANPGWTTGDGFMINHLTSVKTVTEGLSQATEQLAVEQSRLAQMQEKAQSIQDVLAGLEDRRVALIRQQAAEQNKVYQSMLVMNGQHTEFNRLLGLGNELLQQRQGLVNVPLRLPQATLDDKQQSAL
;
A
#
# COMPACT_ATOMS: atom_id res chain seq x y z
N ASN A 1 20.04 -5.08 -18.44
CA ASN A 1 20.02 -4.39 -17.13
C ASN A 1 19.07 -3.20 -17.05
N GLN A 2 19.33 -1.99 -17.58
CA GLN A 2 18.39 -0.86 -17.42
C GLN A 2 17.18 -0.92 -18.37
N GLU A 3 17.38 -1.20 -19.65
CA GLU A 3 16.26 -1.24 -20.61
C GLU A 3 15.30 -2.40 -20.35
N GLN A 4 15.81 -3.54 -19.86
CA GLN A 4 14.96 -4.65 -19.40
C GLN A 4 14.10 -4.25 -18.20
N ALA A 5 14.62 -3.46 -17.26
CA ALA A 5 13.84 -2.97 -16.12
C ALA A 5 12.73 -2.01 -16.58
N ARG A 6 13.03 -1.15 -17.57
CA ARG A 6 12.03 -0.27 -18.19
C ARG A 6 10.96 -1.08 -18.91
N GLU A 7 11.36 -2.07 -19.71
CA GLU A 7 10.40 -2.93 -20.40
C GLU A 7 9.51 -3.70 -19.43
N SER A 8 10.08 -4.23 -18.34
CA SER A 8 9.30 -4.86 -17.26
C SER A 8 8.31 -3.88 -16.62
N ALA A 9 8.72 -2.63 -16.36
CA ALA A 9 7.85 -1.60 -15.82
C ALA A 9 6.70 -1.23 -16.79
N ARG A 10 6.99 -1.16 -18.10
CA ARG A 10 5.98 -0.93 -19.15
C ARG A 10 4.98 -2.08 -19.22
N GLN A 11 5.45 -3.32 -19.17
CA GLN A 11 4.58 -4.50 -19.17
C GLN A 11 3.71 -4.56 -17.92
N TYR A 12 4.26 -4.25 -16.75
CA TYR A 12 3.48 -4.16 -15.52
C TYR A 12 2.42 -3.04 -15.58
N ALA A 13 2.75 -1.89 -16.19
CA ALA A 13 1.79 -0.81 -16.40
C ALA A 13 0.60 -1.21 -17.30
N LEU A 14 0.70 -2.28 -18.10
CA LEU A 14 -0.42 -2.81 -18.89
C LEU A 14 -1.39 -3.65 -18.03
N THR A 15 -0.94 -4.15 -16.89
CA THR A 15 -1.76 -4.97 -15.97
C THR A 15 -2.33 -4.14 -14.82
N ILE A 16 -2.21 -2.81 -14.85
CA ILE A 16 -2.51 -1.96 -13.70
C ILE A 16 -3.98 -2.05 -13.25
N ASP A 17 -4.92 -2.19 -14.19
CA ASP A 17 -6.34 -2.33 -13.87
C ASP A 17 -6.64 -3.67 -13.17
N GLU A 18 -5.92 -4.73 -13.53
CA GLU A 18 -6.02 -6.03 -12.85
C GLU A 18 -5.47 -5.95 -11.43
N ILE A 19 -4.37 -5.22 -11.24
CA ILE A 19 -3.80 -4.96 -9.91
C ILE A 19 -4.80 -4.18 -9.07
N ALA A 20 -5.42 -3.12 -9.62
CA ALA A 20 -6.46 -2.34 -8.97
C ALA A 20 -7.59 -3.24 -8.43
N HIS A 21 -8.06 -4.16 -9.27
CA HIS A 21 -9.15 -5.08 -8.92
C HIS A 21 -8.75 -6.08 -7.82
N LYS A 22 -7.50 -6.53 -7.80
CA LYS A 22 -6.99 -7.49 -6.82
C LYS A 22 -6.59 -6.85 -5.49
N THR A 23 -6.27 -5.55 -5.47
CA THR A 23 -5.79 -4.82 -4.28
C THR A 23 -6.59 -5.13 -3.00
N PRO A 24 -7.94 -5.15 -2.98
CA PRO A 24 -8.71 -5.38 -1.75
C PRO A 24 -8.49 -6.75 -1.10
N SER A 25 -8.11 -7.78 -1.89
CA SER A 25 -7.92 -9.15 -1.39
C SER A 25 -6.45 -9.51 -1.13
N MET A 26 -5.51 -8.63 -1.47
CA MET A 26 -4.07 -8.88 -1.30
C MET A 26 -3.69 -9.05 0.17
N SER A 27 -2.70 -9.91 0.42
CA SER A 27 -1.96 -9.99 1.67
C SER A 27 -0.94 -8.85 1.80
N LEU A 28 -0.33 -8.72 2.99
CA LEU A 28 0.62 -7.63 3.26
C LEU A 28 1.89 -7.72 2.39
N PRO A 29 2.50 -8.92 2.20
CA PRO A 29 3.62 -9.07 1.28
C PRO A 29 3.23 -8.76 -0.17
N GLU A 30 2.07 -9.24 -0.63
CA GLU A 30 1.60 -8.99 -2.00
C GLU A 30 1.35 -7.51 -2.26
N ALA A 31 0.72 -6.79 -1.31
CA ALA A 31 0.49 -5.36 -1.42
C ALA A 31 1.82 -4.58 -1.49
N SER A 32 2.81 -4.96 -0.68
CA SER A 32 4.13 -4.32 -0.66
C SER A 32 4.94 -4.59 -1.94
N ASP A 33 4.90 -5.82 -2.46
CA ASP A 33 5.57 -6.17 -3.71
C ASP A 33 4.95 -5.43 -4.91
N ASN A 34 3.62 -5.36 -4.96
CA ASN A 34 2.91 -4.63 -6.01
C ASN A 34 3.14 -3.13 -5.89
N GLU A 35 3.21 -2.54 -4.70
CA GLU A 35 3.54 -1.13 -4.51
C GLU A 35 4.89 -0.78 -5.14
N GLY A 36 5.92 -1.62 -4.94
CA GLY A 36 7.24 -1.43 -5.55
C GLY A 36 7.20 -1.46 -7.08
N ARG A 37 6.48 -2.42 -7.66
CA ARG A 37 6.31 -2.54 -9.12
C ARG A 37 5.48 -1.40 -9.70
N THR A 38 4.41 -0.98 -9.02
CA THR A 38 3.57 0.16 -9.39
C THR A 38 4.36 1.46 -9.40
N ARG A 39 5.25 1.68 -8.42
CA ARG A 39 6.17 2.84 -8.44
C ARG A 39 7.12 2.82 -9.63
N ALA A 40 7.68 1.66 -9.97
CA ALA A 40 8.56 1.52 -11.13
C ALA A 40 7.80 1.78 -12.45
N ALA A 41 6.58 1.27 -12.57
CA ALA A 41 5.68 1.53 -13.69
C ALA A 41 5.34 3.02 -13.82
N LEU A 42 5.02 3.69 -12.71
CA LEU A 42 4.74 5.14 -12.71
C LEU A 42 5.95 5.95 -13.17
N ALA A 43 7.14 5.62 -12.66
CA ALA A 43 8.37 6.32 -13.03
C ALA A 43 8.66 6.19 -14.54
N GLU A 44 8.51 4.99 -15.10
CA GLU A 44 8.69 4.78 -16.55
C GLU A 44 7.57 5.47 -17.36
N GLN A 45 6.32 5.45 -16.89
CA GLN A 45 5.22 6.16 -17.56
C GLN A 45 5.48 7.67 -17.60
N ASN A 46 5.94 8.28 -16.51
CA ASN A 46 6.30 9.69 -16.46
C ASN A 46 7.46 10.03 -17.41
N ARG A 47 8.48 9.17 -17.49
CA ARG A 47 9.58 9.32 -18.45
C ARG A 47 9.06 9.35 -19.89
N LEU A 48 8.14 8.45 -20.24
CA LEU A 48 7.53 8.43 -21.57
C LEU A 48 6.68 9.68 -21.83
N ILE A 49 5.98 10.19 -20.82
CA ILE A 49 5.25 11.47 -20.90
C ILE A 49 6.21 12.62 -21.22
N ASP A 50 7.37 12.70 -20.57
CA ASP A 50 8.35 13.75 -20.83
C ASP A 50 8.91 13.70 -22.25
N GLU A 51 9.20 12.49 -22.77
CA GLU A 51 9.60 12.29 -24.16
C GLU A 51 8.52 12.74 -25.13
N GLN A 52 7.28 12.39 -24.85
CA GLN A 52 6.12 12.72 -25.67
C GLN A 52 5.84 14.23 -25.66
N ALA A 53 5.92 14.87 -24.49
CA ALA A 53 5.79 16.32 -24.33
C ALA A 53 6.90 17.07 -25.12
N SER A 54 8.12 16.53 -25.13
CA SER A 54 9.22 17.08 -25.93
C SER A 54 8.95 17.03 -27.44
N ARG A 55 8.31 15.95 -27.92
CA ARG A 55 7.89 15.85 -29.34
C ARG A 55 6.81 16.87 -29.69
N VAL A 56 5.80 17.00 -28.83
CA VAL A 56 4.74 18.02 -28.98
C VAL A 56 5.35 19.42 -29.06
N LYS A 57 6.28 19.75 -28.16
CA LYS A 57 6.98 21.03 -28.18
C LYS A 57 7.77 21.25 -29.47
N SER A 58 8.51 20.24 -29.94
CA SER A 58 9.25 20.33 -31.21
C SER A 58 8.33 20.57 -32.41
N LEU A 59 7.15 19.95 -32.44
CA LEU A 59 6.14 20.19 -33.48
C LEU A 59 5.59 21.62 -33.41
N GLN A 60 5.30 22.12 -32.22
CA GLN A 60 4.87 23.52 -32.02
C GLN A 60 5.92 24.52 -32.52
N GLU A 61 7.21 24.28 -32.24
CA GLU A 61 8.32 25.11 -32.73
C GLU A 61 8.43 25.07 -34.26
N LYS A 62 8.28 23.89 -34.89
CA LYS A 62 8.25 23.75 -36.35
C LYS A 62 7.08 24.51 -36.98
N ILE A 63 5.88 24.38 -36.41
CA ILE A 63 4.68 25.09 -36.86
C ILE A 63 4.90 26.60 -36.79
N ALA A 64 5.41 27.10 -35.66
CA ALA A 64 5.74 28.51 -35.50
C ALA A 64 6.79 28.98 -36.54
N GLY A 65 7.79 28.15 -36.82
CA GLY A 65 8.78 28.41 -37.87
C GLY A 65 8.15 28.54 -39.26
N TYR A 66 7.27 27.61 -39.65
CA TYR A 66 6.58 27.70 -40.94
C TYR A 66 5.65 28.92 -41.01
N GLN A 67 4.90 29.21 -39.95
CA GLN A 67 4.05 30.40 -39.86
C GLN A 67 4.86 31.69 -40.00
N TYR A 68 6.03 31.77 -39.36
CA TYR A 68 6.93 32.91 -39.47
C TYR A 68 7.40 33.13 -40.92
N VAL A 69 7.80 32.07 -41.61
CA VAL A 69 8.22 32.13 -43.03
C VAL A 69 7.07 32.61 -43.92
N LEU A 70 5.86 32.09 -43.72
CA LEU A 70 4.68 32.50 -44.50
C LEU A 70 4.23 33.94 -44.21
N ALA A 71 4.41 34.41 -42.97
CA ALA A 71 4.10 35.80 -42.60
C ALA A 71 5.16 36.78 -43.09
N ASN A 72 6.41 36.32 -43.31
CA ASN A 72 7.54 37.13 -43.71
C ASN A 72 8.24 36.57 -44.96
N PRO A 73 7.54 36.37 -46.09
CA PRO A 73 8.08 35.62 -47.23
C PRO A 73 9.24 36.33 -47.95
N GLY A 74 9.34 37.67 -47.80
CA GLY A 74 10.28 38.49 -48.55
C GLY A 74 9.87 38.65 -50.00
N TRP A 75 10.85 38.76 -50.90
CA TRP A 75 10.60 38.73 -52.35
C TRP A 75 10.41 37.30 -52.82
N THR A 76 9.31 37.09 -53.56
CA THR A 76 8.94 35.79 -54.12
C THR A 76 9.02 35.86 -55.64
N THR A 77 9.55 34.83 -56.29
CA THR A 77 9.53 34.71 -57.76
C THR A 77 8.11 34.48 -58.28
N GLY A 78 7.90 34.60 -59.60
CA GLY A 78 6.60 34.33 -60.22
C GLY A 78 6.03 32.92 -59.94
N ASP A 79 6.92 31.94 -59.70
CA ASP A 79 6.55 30.55 -59.41
C ASP A 79 6.37 30.27 -57.90
N GLY A 80 6.39 31.30 -57.04
CA GLY A 80 6.16 31.14 -55.60
C GLY A 80 7.40 30.74 -54.79
N PHE A 81 8.62 30.91 -55.33
CA PHE A 81 9.87 30.65 -54.60
C PHE A 81 10.29 31.87 -53.77
N MET A 82 10.46 31.69 -52.46
CA MET A 82 10.88 32.74 -51.51
C MET A 82 12.40 32.81 -51.45
N ILE A 83 12.97 33.92 -51.92
CA ILE A 83 14.43 34.07 -52.06
C ILE A 83 15.13 34.05 -50.70
N ASN A 84 14.59 34.77 -49.71
CA ASN A 84 15.21 34.88 -48.38
C ASN A 84 15.25 33.55 -47.62
N HIS A 85 14.28 32.69 -47.86
CA HIS A 85 14.11 31.43 -47.13
C HIS A 85 14.59 30.21 -47.91
N LEU A 86 15.07 30.42 -49.15
CA LEU A 86 15.57 29.38 -50.05
C LEU A 86 14.59 28.20 -50.20
N THR A 87 13.29 28.48 -50.22
CA THR A 87 12.22 27.48 -50.27
C THR A 87 11.00 28.03 -50.99
N SER A 88 10.02 27.19 -51.32
CA SER A 88 8.78 27.63 -51.95
C SER A 88 7.66 27.83 -50.92
N VAL A 89 6.73 28.75 -51.22
CA VAL A 89 5.50 28.94 -50.43
C VAL A 89 4.72 27.63 -50.32
N LYS A 90 4.72 26.84 -51.40
CA LYS A 90 4.09 25.51 -51.45
C LYS A 90 4.71 24.56 -50.41
N THR A 91 6.04 24.41 -50.43
CA THR A 91 6.76 23.53 -49.49
C THR A 91 6.51 23.91 -48.04
N VAL A 92 6.51 25.21 -47.73
CA VAL A 92 6.26 25.70 -46.37
C VAL A 92 4.80 25.48 -45.95
N THR A 93 3.85 25.72 -46.85
CA THR A 93 2.43 25.47 -46.60
C THR A 93 2.14 23.98 -46.38
N GLU A 94 2.73 23.10 -47.20
CA GLU A 94 2.59 21.65 -47.04
C GLU A 94 3.23 21.17 -45.74
N GLY A 95 4.44 21.66 -45.42
CA GLY A 95 5.11 21.36 -44.14
C GLY A 95 4.31 21.83 -42.93
N LEU A 96 3.69 23.02 -43.00
CA LEU A 96 2.80 23.53 -41.96
C LEU A 96 1.58 22.63 -41.77
N SER A 97 0.93 22.21 -42.86
CA SER A 97 -0.23 21.30 -42.80
C SER A 97 0.15 19.99 -42.13
N GLN A 98 1.22 19.35 -42.58
CA GLN A 98 1.69 18.07 -42.03
C GLN A 98 2.08 18.17 -40.55
N ALA A 99 2.82 19.21 -40.16
CA ALA A 99 3.21 19.41 -38.78
C ALA A 99 2.00 19.66 -37.87
N THR A 100 0.98 20.37 -38.36
CA THR A 100 -0.27 20.64 -37.63
C THR A 100 -1.10 19.36 -37.44
N GLU A 101 -1.21 18.52 -38.46
CA GLU A 101 -1.87 17.21 -38.36
C GLU A 101 -1.16 16.30 -37.34
N GLN A 102 0.17 16.24 -37.39
CA GLN A 102 0.97 15.48 -36.42
C GLN A 102 0.83 16.01 -35.00
N LEU A 103 0.78 17.33 -34.81
CA LEU A 103 0.63 17.94 -33.50
C LEU A 103 -0.63 17.44 -32.79
N ALA A 104 -1.77 17.39 -33.49
CA ALA A 104 -3.02 16.91 -32.92
C ALA A 104 -2.94 15.45 -32.46
N VAL A 105 -2.30 14.59 -33.26
CA VAL A 105 -2.09 13.18 -32.91
C VAL A 105 -1.19 13.04 -31.68
N GLU A 106 -0.07 13.75 -31.63
CA GLU A 106 0.88 13.64 -30.53
C GLU A 106 0.36 14.29 -29.23
N GLN A 107 -0.49 15.30 -29.32
CA GLN A 107 -1.23 15.85 -28.17
C GLN A 107 -2.26 14.85 -27.62
N SER A 108 -3.02 14.18 -28.49
CA SER A 108 -3.95 13.12 -28.07
C SER A 108 -3.22 11.98 -27.37
N ARG A 109 -2.08 11.55 -27.93
CA ARG A 109 -1.22 10.54 -27.32
C ARG A 109 -0.69 10.98 -25.95
N LEU A 110 -0.25 12.23 -25.82
CA LEU A 110 0.21 12.78 -24.54
C LEU A 110 -0.89 12.74 -23.48
N ALA A 111 -2.11 13.14 -23.84
CA ALA A 111 -3.26 13.10 -22.93
C ALA A 111 -3.57 11.67 -22.46
N GLN A 112 -3.60 10.69 -23.36
CA GLN A 112 -3.79 9.28 -23.00
C GLN A 112 -2.70 8.77 -22.04
N MET A 113 -1.45 9.20 -22.26
CA MET A 113 -0.34 8.80 -21.40
C MET A 113 -0.45 9.43 -20.00
N GLN A 114 -0.93 10.67 -19.90
CA GLN A 114 -1.21 11.33 -18.64
C GLN A 114 -2.37 10.67 -17.88
N GLU A 115 -3.44 10.31 -18.57
CA GLU A 115 -4.57 9.56 -17.99
C GLU A 115 -4.10 8.20 -17.44
N LYS A 116 -3.25 7.49 -18.19
CA LYS A 116 -2.65 6.24 -17.71
C LYS A 116 -1.78 6.45 -16.47
N ALA A 117 -1.00 7.53 -16.41
CA ALA A 117 -0.22 7.85 -15.21
C ALA A 117 -1.12 8.12 -14.00
N GLN A 118 -2.25 8.78 -14.19
CA GLN A 118 -3.24 8.98 -13.14
C GLN A 118 -3.81 7.66 -12.63
N SER A 119 -4.21 6.75 -13.52
CA SER A 119 -4.66 5.40 -13.13
C SER A 119 -3.61 4.65 -12.30
N ILE A 120 -2.34 4.70 -12.70
CA ILE A 120 -1.24 4.08 -11.94
C ILE A 120 -1.10 4.72 -10.54
N GLN A 121 -1.26 6.04 -10.42
CA GLN A 121 -1.22 6.73 -9.12
C GLN A 121 -2.39 6.31 -8.22
N ASP A 122 -3.60 6.19 -8.77
CA ASP A 122 -4.78 5.78 -8.01
C ASP A 122 -4.61 4.34 -7.48
N VAL A 123 -4.04 3.43 -8.28
CA VAL A 123 -3.70 2.08 -7.84
C VAL A 123 -2.61 2.07 -6.77
N LEU A 124 -1.61 2.95 -6.88
CA LEU A 124 -0.57 3.08 -5.86
C LEU A 124 -1.18 3.52 -4.51
N ALA A 125 -2.08 4.50 -4.51
CA ALA A 125 -2.80 4.92 -3.31
C ALA A 125 -3.62 3.78 -2.71
N GLY A 126 -4.34 3.02 -3.54
CA GLY A 126 -5.10 1.86 -3.08
C GLY A 126 -4.23 0.76 -2.45
N LEU A 127 -3.04 0.51 -3.00
CA LEU A 127 -2.08 -0.44 -2.43
C LEU A 127 -1.55 0.04 -1.07
N GLU A 128 -1.25 1.33 -0.93
CA GLU A 128 -0.82 1.93 0.34
C GLU A 128 -1.92 1.84 1.41
N ASP A 129 -3.17 2.15 1.04
CA ASP A 129 -4.33 2.01 1.93
C ASP A 129 -4.54 0.57 2.40
N ARG A 130 -4.46 -0.39 1.47
CA ARG A 130 -4.56 -1.82 1.80
C ARG A 130 -3.45 -2.23 2.77
N ARG A 131 -2.21 -1.81 2.51
CA ARG A 131 -1.06 -2.12 3.37
C ARG A 131 -1.26 -1.58 4.78
N VAL A 132 -1.70 -0.31 4.92
CA VAL A 132 -1.99 0.32 6.22
C VAL A 132 -3.11 -0.42 6.96
N ALA A 133 -4.19 -0.80 6.26
CA ALA A 133 -5.29 -1.55 6.86
C ALA A 133 -4.82 -2.90 7.42
N LEU A 134 -4.00 -3.64 6.65
CA LEU A 134 -3.44 -4.92 7.08
C LEU A 134 -2.50 -4.79 8.28
N ILE A 135 -1.65 -3.76 8.31
CA ILE A 135 -0.77 -3.48 9.46
C ILE A 135 -1.60 -3.21 10.71
N ARG A 136 -2.66 -2.39 10.61
CA ARG A 136 -3.57 -2.11 11.73
C ARG A 136 -4.28 -3.37 12.22
N GLN A 137 -4.75 -4.22 11.29
CA GLN A 137 -5.36 -5.49 11.63
C GLN A 137 -4.38 -6.41 12.37
N GLN A 138 -3.14 -6.52 11.89
CA GLN A 138 -2.11 -7.33 12.54
C GLN A 138 -1.78 -6.82 13.95
N ALA A 139 -1.68 -5.50 14.14
CA ALA A 139 -1.48 -4.90 15.46
C ALA A 139 -2.66 -5.18 16.40
N ALA A 140 -3.90 -5.09 15.91
CA ALA A 140 -5.09 -5.40 16.69
C ALA A 140 -5.13 -6.88 17.10
N GLU A 141 -4.79 -7.81 16.21
CA GLU A 141 -4.73 -9.24 16.54
C GLU A 141 -3.60 -9.54 17.54
N GLN A 142 -2.43 -8.93 17.40
CA GLN A 142 -1.36 -9.07 18.39
C GLN A 142 -1.80 -8.55 19.77
N ASN A 143 -2.50 -7.42 19.83
CA ASN A 143 -3.03 -6.88 21.07
C ASN A 143 -4.07 -7.81 21.72
N LYS A 144 -4.94 -8.44 20.92
CA LYS A 144 -5.89 -9.45 21.43
C LYS A 144 -5.16 -10.66 22.01
N VAL A 145 -4.15 -11.18 21.30
CA VAL A 145 -3.33 -12.30 21.80
C VAL A 145 -2.62 -11.91 23.10
N TYR A 146 -2.05 -10.71 23.17
CA TYR A 146 -1.43 -10.19 24.37
C TYR A 146 -2.41 -10.09 25.55
N GLN A 147 -3.60 -9.53 25.33
CA GLN A 147 -4.64 -9.46 26.36
C GLN A 147 -5.09 -10.86 26.82
N SER A 148 -5.27 -11.80 25.91
CA SER A 148 -5.61 -13.19 26.24
C SER A 148 -4.52 -13.86 27.08
N MET A 149 -3.24 -13.64 26.76
CA MET A 149 -2.12 -14.15 27.56
C MET A 149 -2.09 -13.52 28.97
N LEU A 150 -2.38 -12.22 29.10
CA LEU A 150 -2.49 -11.57 30.41
C LEU A 150 -3.61 -12.18 31.26
N VAL A 151 -4.80 -12.37 30.68
CA VAL A 151 -5.94 -12.99 31.37
C VAL A 151 -5.62 -14.43 31.77
N MET A 152 -5.04 -15.22 30.86
CA MET A 152 -4.65 -16.60 31.12
C MET A 152 -3.61 -16.69 32.26
N ASN A 153 -2.58 -15.85 32.25
CA ASN A 153 -1.58 -15.80 33.33
C ASN A 153 -2.18 -15.36 34.67
N GLY A 154 -3.09 -14.38 34.67
CA GLY A 154 -3.84 -13.98 35.85
C GLY A 154 -4.67 -15.11 36.44
N GLN A 155 -5.41 -15.84 35.59
CA GLN A 155 -6.19 -17.02 35.99
C GLN A 155 -5.31 -18.14 36.55
N HIS A 156 -4.16 -18.43 35.93
CA HIS A 156 -3.22 -19.42 36.47
C HIS A 156 -2.65 -19.01 37.84
N THR A 157 -2.39 -17.71 38.04
CA THR A 157 -1.88 -17.19 39.31
C THR A 157 -2.93 -17.34 40.43
N GLU A 158 -4.17 -16.94 40.18
CA GLU A 158 -5.29 -17.10 41.12
C GLU A 158 -5.57 -18.58 41.40
N PHE A 159 -5.58 -19.43 40.38
CA PHE A 159 -5.75 -20.87 40.54
C PHE A 159 -4.67 -21.49 41.43
N ASN A 160 -3.40 -21.17 41.17
CA ASN A 160 -2.29 -21.67 41.99
C ASN A 160 -2.38 -21.18 43.44
N ARG A 161 -2.80 -19.93 43.65
CA ARG A 161 -3.05 -19.39 45.00
C ARG A 161 -4.15 -20.15 45.72
N LEU A 162 -5.28 -20.42 45.05
CA LEU A 162 -6.39 -21.19 45.61
C LEU A 162 -5.99 -22.64 45.92
N LEU A 163 -5.20 -23.28 45.07
CA LEU A 163 -4.64 -24.61 45.35
C LEU A 163 -3.71 -24.60 46.56
N GLY A 164 -2.84 -23.59 46.69
CA GLY A 164 -1.98 -23.41 47.87
C GLY A 164 -2.78 -23.30 49.15
N LEU A 165 -3.77 -22.40 49.18
CA LEU A 165 -4.69 -22.25 50.32
C LEU A 165 -5.47 -23.53 50.62
N GLY A 166 -5.92 -24.24 49.58
CA GLY A 166 -6.59 -25.54 49.72
C GLY A 166 -5.70 -26.59 50.38
N ASN A 167 -4.43 -26.66 49.97
CA ASN A 167 -3.45 -27.58 50.56
C ASN A 167 -3.12 -27.22 52.03
N GLU A 168 -2.97 -25.93 52.34
CA GLU A 168 -2.79 -25.46 53.72
C GLU A 168 -3.97 -25.82 54.61
N LEU A 169 -5.21 -25.58 54.15
CA LEU A 169 -6.42 -25.97 54.86
C LEU A 169 -6.51 -27.48 55.09
N LEU A 170 -6.15 -28.29 54.09
CA LEU A 170 -6.12 -29.74 54.21
C LEU A 170 -5.06 -30.20 55.22
N GLN A 171 -3.86 -29.61 55.22
CA GLN A 171 -2.84 -29.88 56.25
C GLN A 171 -3.31 -29.47 57.64
N GLN A 172 -3.94 -28.30 57.78
CA GLN A 172 -4.46 -27.83 59.05
C GLN A 172 -5.54 -28.78 59.59
N ARG A 173 -6.41 -29.29 58.71
CA ARG A 173 -7.40 -30.32 59.07
C ARG A 173 -6.78 -31.66 59.41
N GLN A 174 -5.74 -32.11 58.70
CA GLN A 174 -5.02 -33.34 59.07
C GLN A 174 -4.28 -33.20 60.40
N GLY A 175 -3.70 -32.03 60.68
CA GLY A 175 -3.10 -31.70 61.99
C GLY A 175 -4.13 -31.70 63.13
N LEU A 176 -5.35 -31.22 62.86
CA LEU A 176 -6.47 -31.25 63.81
C LEU A 176 -7.08 -32.65 63.99
N VAL A 177 -7.04 -33.51 62.97
CA VAL A 177 -7.49 -34.93 63.05
C VAL A 177 -6.54 -35.78 63.90
N ASN A 178 -5.28 -35.38 64.06
CA ASN A 178 -4.31 -36.02 64.96
C ASN A 178 -4.32 -35.46 66.41
N VAL A 179 -5.26 -34.58 66.75
CA VAL A 179 -5.48 -34.21 68.16
C VAL A 179 -6.35 -35.31 68.80
N PRO A 180 -5.83 -36.15 69.71
CA PRO A 180 -6.68 -37.08 70.42
C PRO A 180 -7.74 -36.29 71.18
N LEU A 181 -9.01 -36.60 70.92
CA LEU A 181 -10.15 -36.00 71.60
C LEU A 181 -10.10 -36.36 73.09
N ARG A 182 -9.41 -35.56 73.90
CA ARG A 182 -9.47 -35.64 75.36
C ARG A 182 -10.81 -35.04 75.79
N LEU A 183 -11.83 -35.88 75.87
CA LEU A 183 -12.98 -35.61 76.72
C LEU A 183 -12.46 -35.34 78.14
N PRO A 184 -12.73 -34.18 78.75
CA PRO A 184 -12.42 -33.98 80.16
C PRO A 184 -13.25 -35.01 80.94
N GLN A 185 -12.57 -35.96 81.58
CA GLN A 185 -13.21 -36.76 82.62
C GLN A 185 -13.62 -35.79 83.73
N ALA A 186 -14.93 -35.66 83.93
CA ALA A 186 -15.46 -35.09 85.16
C ALA A 186 -14.93 -35.95 86.32
N THR A 187 -14.22 -35.32 87.26
CA THR A 187 -13.88 -35.93 88.53
C THR A 187 -15.19 -36.27 89.24
N LEU A 188 -15.44 -37.57 89.45
CA LEU A 188 -16.47 -38.04 90.36
C LEU A 188 -16.13 -37.50 91.76
N ASP A 189 -16.99 -36.64 92.29
CA ASP A 189 -16.96 -36.23 93.70
C ASP A 189 -17.53 -37.37 94.58
N ASP A 190 -17.05 -37.48 95.82
CA ASP A 190 -17.20 -38.62 96.74
C ASP A 190 -18.64 -38.89 97.24
N LYS A 191 -19.67 -38.47 96.48
CA LYS A 191 -21.10 -38.68 96.79
C LYS A 191 -21.84 -39.63 95.85
N GLN A 192 -21.15 -40.41 95.01
CA GLN A 192 -21.79 -41.42 94.15
C GLN A 192 -21.33 -42.87 94.43
N GLN A 193 -20.80 -43.15 95.62
CA GLN A 193 -20.41 -44.50 96.05
C GLN A 193 -21.49 -45.23 96.89
N SER A 194 -22.75 -44.82 96.77
CA SER A 194 -23.89 -45.54 97.35
C SER A 194 -25.09 -45.53 96.41
N ALA A 195 -24.96 -46.27 95.32
CA ALA A 195 -26.03 -47.05 94.74
C ALA A 195 -25.38 -48.08 93.81
N LEU A 196 -25.46 -49.35 94.21
CA LEU A 196 -25.27 -50.51 93.34
C LEU A 196 -26.19 -50.42 92.12
#